data_AF-A0A932QN03-F1
#
_entry.id   AF-A0A932QN03-F1
#
_cell.length_a   1.000
_cell.length_b   1.000
_cell.length_c   1.000
_cell.angle_alpha   90.00
_cell.angle_beta   90.00
_cell.angle_gamma   90.00
#
_symmetry.space_group_name_H-M   'P 1'
#
loop_
_entity.id
_entity.type
_entity.pdbx_description
1 polymer ?
#
loop_
_entity_poly.entity_id
_entity_poly.type
_entity_poly.pdbx_seq_one_letter_code
_entity_poly.pdbx_strand_id
1 'polypeptide(L)'
;MKGKKILVLNLTRMGDLIQTTPLIAGLKEADPSCEVTLAVNLGFVGITEFLPDVDRVVTFDATPLRPADHREYFALDAFRRADSFVKELKAGGFDVLINLTHSAPSAIIGSMLGIPDVRGTCLSDDAARTVHNRWLMYFSALLSFRRYNTFNLVDLYSLGGGAKPGARRPVLDTARPESDAGALLAELGITEGEKIIGIQAGSSMAERRWPPSNFARTADLLAERWNARIVFFGVPS
;
A
#
# COMPACT_ATOMS: atom_id res chain seq x y z
N MET A 1 -22.81 3.77 7.28
CA MET A 1 -21.84 3.94 6.18
C MET A 1 -22.48 4.63 4.97
N LYS A 2 -23.81 4.52 4.77
CA LYS A 2 -24.54 5.11 3.64
C LYS A 2 -24.03 6.49 3.21
N GLY A 3 -23.49 6.59 2.00
CA GLY A 3 -23.07 7.83 1.34
C GLY A 3 -21.88 8.52 1.99
N LYS A 4 -21.13 7.85 2.87
CA LYS A 4 -19.99 8.46 3.57
C LYS A 4 -18.77 8.58 2.66
N LYS A 5 -17.98 9.62 2.91
CA LYS A 5 -16.63 9.79 2.37
C LYS A 5 -15.61 9.17 3.32
N ILE A 6 -14.87 8.17 2.84
CA ILE A 6 -13.96 7.34 3.62
C ILE A 6 -12.54 7.61 3.14
N LEU A 7 -11.67 8.01 4.06
CA LEU A 7 -10.24 8.08 3.83
C LEU A 7 -9.58 6.79 4.33
N VAL A 8 -8.99 6.02 3.42
CA VAL A 8 -8.09 4.92 3.77
C VAL A 8 -6.67 5.45 3.69
N LEU A 9 -6.01 5.61 4.84
CA LEU A 9 -4.63 6.08 4.94
C LEU A 9 -3.68 4.88 5.00
N ASN A 10 -3.01 4.60 3.89
CA ASN A 10 -2.03 3.53 3.79
C ASN A 10 -0.75 4.02 3.08
N LEU A 11 0.17 4.56 3.87
CA LEU A 11 1.46 5.10 3.39
C LEU A 11 2.58 4.05 3.36
N THR A 12 2.21 2.76 3.35
CA THR A 12 3.17 1.65 3.38
C THR A 12 3.59 1.23 1.96
N ARG A 13 4.02 -0.02 1.76
CA ARG A 13 4.60 -0.48 0.49
C ARG A 13 3.53 -1.07 -0.43
N MET A 14 3.89 -1.26 -1.70
CA MET A 14 3.04 -1.87 -2.73
C MET A 14 2.26 -3.10 -2.25
N GLY A 15 2.92 -4.08 -1.61
CA GLY A 15 2.26 -5.31 -1.17
C GLY A 15 1.13 -5.09 -0.14
N ASP A 16 1.26 -4.09 0.72
CA ASP A 16 0.24 -3.74 1.71
C ASP A 16 -0.95 -3.00 1.08
N LEU A 17 -0.70 -2.21 0.01
CA LEU A 17 -1.74 -1.58 -0.79
C LEU A 17 -2.60 -2.63 -1.50
N ILE A 18 -1.99 -3.64 -2.11
CA ILE A 18 -2.71 -4.77 -2.73
C ILE A 18 -3.57 -5.49 -1.68
N GLN A 19 -3.02 -5.74 -0.49
CA GLN A 19 -3.73 -6.38 0.62
C GLN A 19 -4.86 -5.53 1.22
N THR A 20 -4.93 -4.24 0.88
CA THR A 20 -6.03 -3.34 1.28
C THR A 20 -7.26 -3.47 0.35
N THR A 21 -7.11 -4.04 -0.85
CA THR A 21 -8.21 -4.15 -1.83
C THR A 21 -9.44 -4.89 -1.30
N PRO A 22 -9.35 -5.98 -0.51
CA PRO A 22 -10.55 -6.67 -0.02
C PRO A 22 -11.35 -5.83 1.00
N LEU A 23 -10.67 -4.98 1.77
CA LEU A 23 -11.34 -4.00 2.62
C LEU A 23 -12.15 -3.03 1.76
N ILE A 24 -11.53 -2.40 0.76
CA ILE A 24 -12.17 -1.38 -0.09
C ILE A 24 -13.38 -1.97 -0.82
N ALA A 25 -13.19 -3.14 -1.41
CA ALA A 25 -14.26 -3.88 -2.07
C ALA A 25 -15.42 -4.22 -1.11
N GLY A 26 -15.11 -4.64 0.12
CA GLY A 26 -16.12 -4.91 1.14
C GLY A 26 -16.85 -3.66 1.64
N LEU A 27 -16.20 -2.49 1.64
CA LEU A 27 -16.86 -1.20 1.92
C LEU A 27 -17.86 -0.86 0.82
N LYS A 28 -17.46 -0.96 -0.46
CA LYS A 28 -18.36 -0.74 -1.61
C LYS A 28 -19.51 -1.73 -1.68
N GLU A 29 -19.30 -2.98 -1.30
CA GLU A 29 -20.39 -3.96 -1.25
C GLU A 29 -21.39 -3.65 -0.15
N ALA A 30 -20.91 -3.25 1.04
CA ALA A 30 -21.77 -2.85 2.14
C ALA A 30 -22.54 -1.56 1.85
N ASP A 31 -21.95 -0.66 1.06
CA ASP A 31 -22.57 0.57 0.60
C ASP A 31 -21.98 1.04 -0.74
N PRO A 32 -22.66 0.77 -1.87
CA PRO A 32 -22.18 1.20 -3.18
C PRO A 32 -22.10 2.72 -3.37
N SER A 33 -22.76 3.49 -2.49
CA SER A 33 -22.76 4.95 -2.53
C SER A 33 -21.65 5.61 -1.72
N CYS A 34 -20.84 4.85 -0.98
CA CYS A 34 -19.69 5.43 -0.29
C CYS A 34 -18.58 5.81 -1.27
N GLU A 35 -17.84 6.86 -0.94
CA GLU A 35 -16.66 7.30 -1.68
C GLU A 35 -15.41 6.91 -0.89
N VAL A 36 -14.49 6.17 -1.51
CA VAL A 36 -13.23 5.75 -0.92
C VAL A 36 -12.08 6.51 -1.57
N THR A 37 -11.45 7.36 -0.77
CA THR A 37 -10.16 7.98 -1.11
C THR A 37 -9.03 7.17 -0.48
N LEU A 38 -8.08 6.72 -1.28
CA LEU A 38 -6.88 6.03 -0.83
C LEU A 38 -5.70 7.01 -0.80
N ALA A 39 -5.18 7.27 0.40
CA ALA A 39 -3.96 8.04 0.57
C ALA A 39 -2.74 7.10 0.59
N VAL A 40 -1.82 7.30 -0.35
CA VAL A 40 -0.64 6.43 -0.57
C VAL A 40 0.67 7.18 -0.53
N ASN A 41 1.76 6.46 -0.27
CA ASN A 41 3.09 7.01 -0.48
C ASN A 41 3.38 7.17 -1.99
N LEU A 42 3.87 8.34 -2.40
CA LEU A 42 4.16 8.68 -3.80
C LEU A 42 5.03 7.63 -4.50
N GLY A 43 6.02 7.07 -3.81
CA GLY A 43 6.90 6.03 -4.36
C GLY A 43 6.21 4.72 -4.74
N PHE A 44 4.95 4.54 -4.34
CA PHE A 44 4.13 3.37 -4.69
C PHE A 44 2.84 3.74 -5.40
N VAL A 45 2.70 4.98 -5.91
CA VAL A 45 1.47 5.43 -6.58
C VAL A 45 1.11 4.57 -7.80
N GLY A 46 2.09 4.08 -8.57
CA GLY A 46 1.80 3.32 -9.80
C GLY A 46 0.94 2.07 -9.59
N ILE A 47 0.97 1.44 -8.41
CA ILE A 47 0.10 0.27 -8.16
C ILE A 47 -1.38 0.66 -8.06
N THR A 48 -1.70 1.93 -7.75
CA THR A 48 -3.09 2.36 -7.52
C THR A 48 -3.94 2.32 -8.78
N GLU A 49 -3.33 2.39 -9.97
CA GLU A 49 -3.99 2.24 -11.27
C GLU A 49 -4.67 0.87 -11.42
N PHE A 50 -4.13 -0.14 -10.75
CA PHE A 50 -4.61 -1.52 -10.78
C PHE A 50 -5.59 -1.84 -9.64
N LEU A 51 -5.85 -0.91 -8.70
CA LEU A 51 -6.67 -1.19 -7.53
C LEU A 51 -8.15 -0.89 -7.83
N PRO A 52 -9.03 -1.90 -7.89
CA PRO A 52 -10.47 -1.70 -8.07
C PRO A 52 -11.08 -0.89 -6.91
N ASP A 53 -12.26 -0.33 -7.15
CA ASP A 53 -13.13 0.25 -6.12
C ASP A 53 -12.58 1.49 -5.38
N VAL A 54 -11.40 2.00 -5.76
CA VAL A 54 -10.85 3.28 -5.31
C VAL A 54 -11.40 4.41 -6.19
N ASP A 55 -12.10 5.37 -5.58
CA ASP A 55 -12.66 6.52 -6.31
C ASP A 55 -11.64 7.64 -6.52
N ARG A 56 -10.75 7.85 -5.54
CA ARG A 56 -9.72 8.89 -5.57
C ARG A 56 -8.43 8.41 -4.94
N VAL A 57 -7.30 8.86 -5.47
CA VAL A 57 -5.98 8.64 -4.89
C VAL A 57 -5.39 9.99 -4.50
N VAL A 58 -4.87 10.07 -3.28
CA VAL A 58 -4.08 11.23 -2.80
C VAL A 58 -2.68 10.72 -2.47
N THR A 59 -1.64 11.47 -2.84
CA THR A 59 -0.26 11.02 -2.65
C THR A 59 0.45 11.82 -1.57
N PHE A 60 1.37 11.16 -0.88
CA PHE A 60 2.28 11.79 0.06
C PHE A 60 3.71 11.32 -0.21
N ASP A 61 4.63 12.25 -0.43
CA ASP A 61 6.05 11.90 -0.52
C ASP A 61 6.62 11.66 0.89
N ALA A 62 6.63 10.40 1.31
CA ALA A 62 7.19 10.00 2.59
C ALA A 62 8.72 9.81 2.54
N THR A 63 9.40 10.20 1.46
CA THR A 63 10.86 10.13 1.35
C THR A 63 11.47 10.93 2.49
N PRO A 64 12.31 10.30 3.34
CA PRO A 64 13.00 11.03 4.39
C PRO A 64 13.85 12.09 3.71
N LEU A 65 13.59 13.36 4.03
CA LEU A 65 14.60 14.39 3.82
C LEU A 65 15.85 13.92 4.60
N ARG A 66 17.07 14.24 4.14
CA ARG A 66 18.30 13.96 4.91
C ARG A 66 19.07 15.24 5.22
N PRO A 67 19.73 15.34 6.40
CA PRO A 67 20.58 16.48 6.71
C PRO A 67 21.73 16.69 5.70
N ALA A 68 22.16 15.62 5.04
CA ALA A 68 23.20 15.64 4.01
C ALA A 68 22.76 16.34 2.70
N ASP A 69 21.47 16.69 2.55
CA ASP A 69 20.95 17.34 1.35
C ASP A 69 21.24 18.86 1.30
N HIS A 70 22.10 19.37 2.19
CA HIS A 70 22.52 20.79 2.29
C HIS A 70 21.36 21.81 2.33
N ARG A 71 20.17 21.40 2.79
CA ARG A 71 19.05 22.33 3.00
C ARG A 71 19.09 22.86 4.42
N GLU A 72 19.39 24.15 4.57
CA GLU A 72 19.37 24.88 5.85
C GLU A 72 18.04 24.75 6.62
N TYR A 73 16.96 24.31 5.97
CA TYR A 73 15.59 24.27 6.51
C TYR A 73 14.89 22.91 6.38
N PHE A 74 15.62 21.80 6.50
CA PHE A 74 15.08 20.43 6.46
C PHE A 74 13.75 20.23 7.22
N ALA A 75 13.69 20.68 8.48
CA ALA A 75 12.54 20.42 9.35
C ALA A 75 11.32 21.22 8.90
N LEU A 76 11.55 22.43 8.38
CA LEU A 76 10.52 23.29 7.82
C LEU A 76 9.97 22.70 6.52
N ASP A 77 10.82 22.11 5.68
CA ASP A 77 10.38 21.42 4.46
C ASP A 77 9.55 20.18 4.78
N ALA A 78 9.98 19.36 5.75
CA ALA A 78 9.20 18.23 6.23
C ALA A 78 7.84 18.67 6.78
N PHE A 79 7.82 19.75 7.58
CA PHE A 79 6.60 20.33 8.13
C PHE A 79 5.68 20.85 7.02
N ARG A 80 6.19 21.64 6.08
CA ARG A 80 5.42 22.18 4.93
C ARG A 80 4.81 21.06 4.09
N ARG A 81 5.57 19.98 3.86
CA ARG A 81 5.07 18.80 3.14
C ARG A 81 3.90 18.15 3.88
N ALA A 82 4.05 17.93 5.19
CA ALA A 82 2.98 17.37 6.03
C ALA A 82 1.76 18.30 6.11
N ASP A 83 1.96 19.60 6.29
CA ASP A 83 0.91 20.61 6.36
C ASP A 83 0.11 20.70 5.04
N SER A 84 0.80 20.71 3.90
CA SER A 84 0.15 20.70 2.58
C SER A 84 -0.73 19.45 2.41
N PHE A 85 -0.20 18.29 2.79
CA PHE A 85 -0.93 17.02 2.71
C PHE A 85 -2.15 17.00 3.64
N VAL A 86 -2.00 17.47 4.89
CA VAL A 86 -3.11 17.58 5.84
C VAL A 86 -4.18 18.54 5.33
N LYS A 87 -3.80 19.67 4.74
CA LYS A 87 -4.75 20.64 4.14
C LYS A 87 -5.52 20.03 2.99
N GLU A 88 -4.85 19.31 2.10
CA GLU A 88 -5.49 18.60 1.00
C GLU A 88 -6.48 17.55 1.51
N LEU A 89 -6.09 16.73 2.48
CA LEU A 89 -6.97 15.73 3.08
C LEU A 89 -8.18 16.37 3.79
N LYS A 90 -7.98 17.50 4.49
CA LYS A 90 -9.10 18.24 5.12
C LYS A 90 -10.09 18.77 4.10
N ALA A 91 -9.62 19.25 2.95
CA ALA A 91 -10.47 19.71 1.87
C ALA A 91 -11.36 18.58 1.28
N GLY A 92 -10.95 17.32 1.46
CA GLY A 92 -11.74 16.14 1.08
C GLY A 92 -13.04 15.95 1.88
N GLY A 93 -13.12 16.48 3.10
CA GLY A 93 -14.33 16.43 3.94
C GLY A 93 -14.74 15.00 4.32
N PHE A 94 -13.81 14.20 4.82
CA PHE A 94 -14.03 12.79 5.14
C PHE A 94 -14.85 12.57 6.42
N ASP A 95 -15.76 11.61 6.39
CA ASP A 95 -16.58 11.18 7.53
C ASP A 95 -15.92 10.09 8.37
N VAL A 96 -15.02 9.30 7.75
CA VAL A 96 -14.35 8.15 8.38
C VAL A 96 -12.88 8.13 7.96
N LEU A 97 -12.00 7.96 8.95
CA LEU A 97 -10.59 7.64 8.72
C LEU A 97 -10.33 6.17 9.06
N ILE A 98 -9.80 5.43 8.10
CA ILE A 98 -9.23 4.10 8.30
C ILE A 98 -7.72 4.21 8.12
N ASN A 99 -6.99 4.39 9.22
CA ASN A 99 -5.54 4.49 9.21
C ASN A 99 -4.90 3.09 9.37
N LEU A 100 -4.44 2.53 8.26
CA LEU A 100 -3.71 1.26 8.19
C LEU A 100 -2.19 1.44 8.29
N THR A 101 -1.72 2.68 8.44
CA THR A 101 -0.32 2.99 8.68
C THR A 101 -0.08 3.02 10.19
N HIS A 102 0.74 2.11 10.69
CA HIS A 102 0.97 1.94 12.14
C HIS A 102 2.23 2.68 12.61
N SER A 103 2.34 3.97 12.29
CA SER A 103 3.51 4.80 12.60
C SER A 103 3.15 6.09 13.32
N ALA A 104 4.07 6.64 14.11
CA ALA A 104 3.83 7.93 14.81
C ALA A 104 3.52 9.09 13.83
N PRO A 105 4.23 9.26 12.69
CA PRO A 105 3.87 10.30 11.72
C PRO A 105 2.44 10.17 11.19
N SER A 106 1.97 8.95 10.89
CA SER A 106 0.59 8.75 10.43
C SER A 106 -0.45 9.02 11.52
N ALA A 107 -0.12 8.75 12.79
CA ALA A 107 -0.97 9.07 13.93
C ALA A 107 -1.17 10.59 14.05
N ILE A 108 -0.09 11.35 13.94
CA ILE A 108 -0.11 12.83 13.95
C ILE A 108 -0.97 13.34 12.79
N ILE A 109 -0.71 12.87 11.55
CA ILE A 109 -1.48 13.26 10.37
C ILE A 109 -2.97 12.96 10.59
N GLY A 110 -3.31 11.73 11.02
CA GLY A 110 -4.69 11.30 11.26
C GLY A 110 -5.42 12.16 12.30
N SER A 111 -4.77 12.45 13.44
CA SER A 111 -5.32 13.33 14.48
C SER A 111 -5.54 14.75 13.98
N MET A 112 -4.62 15.29 13.17
CA MET A 112 -4.74 16.64 12.62
C MET A 112 -5.97 16.81 11.73
N LEU A 113 -6.52 15.75 11.15
CA LEU A 113 -7.71 15.81 10.29
C LEU A 113 -8.99 16.13 11.07
N GLY A 114 -9.05 15.85 12.38
CA GLY A 114 -10.23 16.13 13.20
C GLY A 114 -11.48 15.29 12.83
N ILE A 115 -11.28 14.12 12.23
CA ILE A 115 -12.38 13.22 11.83
C ILE A 115 -12.87 12.45 13.08
N PRO A 116 -14.18 12.43 13.40
CA PRO A 116 -14.66 11.75 14.61
C PRO A 116 -14.63 10.21 14.56
N ASP A 117 -14.93 9.59 13.41
CA ASP A 117 -14.89 8.13 13.24
C ASP A 117 -13.49 7.72 12.75
N VAL A 118 -12.59 7.44 13.70
CA VAL A 118 -11.24 6.95 13.43
C VAL A 118 -11.13 5.47 13.74
N ARG A 119 -10.55 4.72 12.80
CA ARG A 119 -10.20 3.31 12.93
C ARG A 119 -8.71 3.19 12.63
N GLY A 120 -7.96 2.58 13.54
CA GLY A 120 -6.51 2.44 13.43
C GLY A 120 -5.75 3.45 14.27
N THR A 121 -4.52 3.76 13.88
CA THR A 121 -3.60 4.51 14.73
C THR A 121 -3.91 6.01 14.74
N CYS A 122 -4.00 6.60 15.94
CA CYS A 122 -4.25 8.02 16.17
C CYS A 122 -3.44 8.50 17.40
N LEU A 123 -3.51 9.79 17.72
CA LEU A 123 -3.11 10.33 19.02
C LEU A 123 -4.33 10.50 19.93
N SER A 124 -4.15 10.24 21.23
CA SER A 124 -5.06 10.67 22.29
C SER A 124 -4.85 12.15 22.66
N ASP A 125 -5.73 12.67 23.51
CA ASP A 125 -5.71 14.06 23.98
C ASP A 125 -4.41 14.44 24.71
N ASP A 126 -3.73 13.48 25.33
CA ASP A 126 -2.42 13.62 25.97
C ASP A 126 -1.24 13.39 25.00
N ALA A 127 -1.51 13.37 23.69
CA ALA A 127 -0.56 13.10 22.61
C ALA A 127 0.09 11.70 22.64
N ALA A 128 -0.44 10.75 23.41
CA ALA A 128 -0.01 9.36 23.35
C ALA A 128 -0.55 8.66 22.08
N ARG A 129 0.22 7.71 21.54
CA ARG A 129 -0.24 6.93 20.38
C ARG A 129 -1.26 5.88 20.82
N THR A 130 -2.46 5.97 20.31
CA THR A 130 -3.55 5.00 20.52
C THR A 130 -3.90 4.27 19.24
N VAL A 131 -4.65 3.18 19.37
CA VAL A 131 -5.17 2.42 18.24
C VAL A 131 -6.66 2.20 18.47
N HIS A 132 -7.47 2.73 17.56
CA HIS A 132 -8.92 2.62 17.59
C HIS A 132 -9.34 1.40 16.77
N ASN A 133 -10.49 0.80 17.11
CA ASN A 133 -10.99 -0.49 16.60
C ASN A 133 -10.26 -1.74 17.15
N ARG A 134 -11.04 -2.71 17.63
CA ARG A 134 -10.54 -3.96 18.27
C ARG A 134 -9.62 -4.80 17.39
N TRP A 135 -9.88 -4.85 16.08
CA TRP A 135 -9.11 -5.68 15.15
C TRP A 135 -7.78 -5.03 14.78
N LEU A 136 -7.73 -3.69 14.72
CA LEU A 136 -6.48 -2.96 14.50
C LEU A 136 -5.65 -2.88 15.79
N MET A 137 -6.29 -2.87 16.96
CA MET A 137 -5.61 -3.12 18.24
C MET A 137 -5.02 -4.53 18.29
N TYR A 138 -5.77 -5.55 17.89
CA TYR A 138 -5.25 -6.91 17.77
C TYR A 138 -4.06 -6.98 16.81
N PHE A 139 -4.14 -6.34 15.64
CA PHE A 139 -3.01 -6.21 14.71
C PHE A 139 -1.78 -5.57 15.38
N SER A 140 -1.97 -4.54 16.19
CA SER A 140 -0.86 -3.88 16.87
C SER A 140 -0.19 -4.78 17.91
N ALA A 141 -1.00 -5.57 18.65
CA ALA A 141 -0.51 -6.53 19.63
C ALA A 141 0.15 -7.78 19.00
N LEU A 142 -0.37 -8.28 17.87
CA LEU A 142 0.13 -9.51 17.25
C LEU A 142 1.56 -9.36 16.74
N LEU A 143 2.06 -8.15 16.53
CA LEU A 143 3.45 -7.92 16.09
C LEU A 143 4.47 -8.55 17.04
N SER A 144 4.16 -8.63 18.34
CA SER A 144 4.99 -9.30 19.36
C SER A 144 4.75 -10.81 19.46
N PHE A 145 3.67 -11.33 18.87
CA PHE A 145 3.20 -12.71 19.06
C PHE A 145 2.81 -13.39 17.74
N ARG A 146 3.43 -12.99 16.63
CA ARG A 146 3.04 -13.39 15.26
C ARG A 146 2.87 -14.89 15.07
N ARG A 147 3.68 -15.72 15.76
CA ARG A 147 3.62 -17.18 15.69
C ARG A 147 2.28 -17.79 16.13
N TYR A 148 1.48 -17.05 16.90
CA TYR A 148 0.19 -17.50 17.43
C TYR A 148 -1.01 -16.87 16.69
N ASN A 149 -0.74 -16.00 15.71
CA ASN A 149 -1.79 -15.34 14.96
C ASN A 149 -2.43 -16.31 13.96
N THR A 150 -3.76 -16.43 14.01
CA THR A 150 -4.54 -17.29 13.11
C THR A 150 -5.27 -16.51 12.02
N PHE A 151 -5.21 -15.17 12.04
CA PHE A 151 -5.86 -14.31 11.06
C PHE A 151 -4.89 -13.86 9.97
N ASN A 152 -5.35 -13.80 8.72
CA ASN A 152 -4.58 -13.13 7.68
C ASN A 152 -4.63 -11.61 7.89
N LEU A 153 -3.59 -10.89 7.45
CA LEU A 153 -3.56 -9.43 7.48
C LEU A 153 -4.77 -8.81 6.77
N VAL A 154 -5.17 -9.39 5.63
CA VAL A 154 -6.33 -8.98 4.83
C VAL A 154 -7.63 -9.02 5.65
N ASP A 155 -7.79 -10.06 6.49
CA ASP A 155 -8.96 -10.19 7.35
C ASP A 155 -8.96 -9.10 8.41
N LEU A 156 -7.80 -8.83 9.02
CA LEU A 156 -7.64 -7.78 10.03
C LEU A 156 -7.90 -6.39 9.47
N TYR A 157 -7.46 -6.10 8.24
CA TYR A 157 -7.78 -4.84 7.56
C TYR A 157 -9.27 -4.73 7.25
N SER A 158 -9.89 -5.79 6.72
CA SER A 158 -11.32 -5.81 6.42
C SER A 158 -12.16 -5.58 7.68
N LEU A 159 -11.91 -6.37 8.72
CA LEU A 159 -12.58 -6.27 10.02
C LEU A 159 -12.31 -4.94 10.74
N GLY A 160 -11.07 -4.45 10.65
CA GLY A 160 -10.63 -3.18 11.22
C GLY A 160 -11.26 -1.96 10.55
N GLY A 161 -11.42 -2.03 9.23
CA GLY A 161 -12.09 -1.01 8.45
C GLY A 161 -13.61 -1.14 8.41
N GLY A 162 -14.19 -2.19 9.01
CA GLY A 162 -15.65 -2.39 9.11
C GLY A 162 -16.30 -3.08 7.92
N ALA A 163 -15.51 -3.72 7.05
CA ALA A 163 -15.98 -4.66 6.04
C ALA A 163 -16.13 -6.08 6.62
N LYS A 164 -16.92 -6.93 5.95
CA LYS A 164 -17.04 -8.34 6.31
C LYS A 164 -15.77 -9.12 5.90
N PRO A 165 -15.22 -10.00 6.77
CA PRO A 165 -14.06 -10.81 6.43
C PRO A 165 -14.40 -11.93 5.42
N GLY A 166 -13.38 -12.51 4.78
CA GLY A 166 -13.50 -13.76 4.04
C GLY A 166 -14.23 -13.70 2.69
N ALA A 167 -14.75 -12.55 2.27
CA ALA A 167 -15.49 -12.44 1.01
C ALA A 167 -14.56 -12.36 -0.23
N ARG A 168 -13.35 -11.80 -0.09
CA ARG A 168 -12.49 -11.49 -1.25
C ARG A 168 -11.00 -11.69 -0.98
N ARG A 169 -10.28 -12.11 -2.01
CA ARG A 169 -8.82 -12.16 -2.05
C ARG A 169 -8.28 -10.83 -2.55
N PRO A 170 -7.02 -10.46 -2.22
CA PRO A 170 -6.37 -9.33 -2.83
C PRO A 170 -6.44 -9.42 -4.35
N VAL A 171 -6.79 -8.32 -5.01
CA VAL A 171 -7.06 -8.28 -6.45
C VAL A 171 -6.32 -7.11 -7.10
N LEU A 172 -5.83 -7.35 -8.30
CA LEU A 172 -5.35 -6.34 -9.23
C LEU A 172 -6.20 -6.45 -10.48
N ASP A 173 -6.75 -5.33 -10.93
CA ASP A 173 -7.48 -5.25 -12.19
C ASP A 173 -6.49 -4.83 -13.28
N THR A 174 -5.98 -5.83 -14.00
CA THR A 174 -5.00 -5.62 -15.08
C THR A 174 -5.63 -5.09 -16.36
N ALA A 175 -6.97 -4.93 -16.43
CA ALA A 175 -7.64 -4.28 -17.55
C ALA A 175 -7.76 -2.76 -17.39
N ARG A 176 -7.52 -2.22 -16.18
CA ARG A 176 -7.55 -0.79 -15.89
C ARG A 176 -6.35 0.05 -16.34
N PRO A 177 -5.08 -0.41 -16.23
CA PRO A 177 -3.95 0.43 -16.57
C PRO A 177 -3.89 0.68 -18.08
N GLU A 178 -3.41 1.86 -18.48
CA GLU A 178 -3.11 2.16 -19.88
C GLU A 178 -1.76 1.55 -20.33
N SER A 179 -0.98 1.02 -19.39
CA SER A 179 0.35 0.48 -19.68
C SER A 179 0.29 -0.77 -20.56
N ASP A 180 0.95 -0.71 -21.71
CA ASP A 180 1.05 -1.82 -22.66
C ASP A 180 2.25 -2.72 -22.31
N ALA A 181 1.99 -3.77 -21.54
CA ALA A 181 3.01 -4.79 -21.27
C ALA A 181 3.47 -5.51 -22.54
N GLY A 182 2.62 -5.60 -23.57
CA GLY A 182 2.96 -6.17 -24.87
C GLY A 182 4.01 -5.35 -25.60
N ALA A 183 3.88 -4.01 -25.59
CA ALA A 183 4.89 -3.11 -26.14
C ALA A 183 6.26 -3.28 -25.47
N LEU A 184 6.30 -3.37 -24.13
CA LEU A 184 7.55 -3.58 -23.40
C LEU A 184 8.18 -4.95 -23.72
N LEU A 185 7.36 -5.99 -23.86
CA LEU A 185 7.85 -7.32 -24.27
C LEU A 185 8.38 -7.30 -25.70
N ALA A 186 7.71 -6.60 -26.61
CA ALA A 186 8.15 -6.45 -27.99
C ALA A 186 9.48 -5.68 -28.10
N GLU A 187 9.68 -4.63 -27.30
CA GLU A 187 10.97 -3.91 -27.19
C GLU A 187 12.11 -4.83 -26.71
N LEU A 188 11.80 -5.80 -25.85
CA LEU A 188 12.74 -6.85 -25.42
C LEU A 188 12.92 -7.97 -26.45
N GLY A 189 12.31 -7.84 -27.63
CA GLY A 189 12.35 -8.82 -28.72
C GLY A 189 11.56 -10.10 -28.42
N ILE A 190 10.61 -10.05 -27.49
CA ILE A 190 9.75 -11.18 -27.13
C ILE A 190 8.48 -11.10 -27.97
N THR A 191 8.23 -12.16 -28.74
CA THR A 191 7.11 -12.29 -29.67
C THR A 191 5.93 -13.02 -29.05
N GLU A 192 4.75 -12.82 -29.62
CA GLU A 192 3.53 -13.48 -29.18
C GLU A 192 3.67 -15.01 -29.30
N GLY A 193 3.29 -15.73 -28.25
CA GLY A 193 3.40 -17.19 -28.18
C GLY A 193 4.70 -17.72 -27.56
N GLU A 194 5.72 -16.89 -27.37
CA GLU A 194 6.89 -17.28 -26.59
C GLU A 194 6.53 -17.44 -25.11
N LYS A 195 7.06 -18.49 -24.49
CA LYS A 195 6.87 -18.71 -23.06
C LYS A 195 7.76 -17.77 -22.27
N ILE A 196 7.19 -17.03 -21.32
CA ILE A 196 7.92 -16.07 -20.50
C ILE A 196 7.93 -16.56 -19.05
N ILE A 197 9.09 -16.47 -18.40
CA ILE A 197 9.23 -16.66 -16.95
C ILE A 197 9.81 -15.38 -16.35
N GLY A 198 9.02 -14.74 -15.50
CA GLY A 198 9.40 -13.53 -14.79
C GLY A 198 10.10 -13.82 -13.46
N ILE A 199 11.20 -13.11 -13.16
CA ILE A 199 11.98 -13.25 -11.92
C ILE A 199 12.12 -11.90 -11.23
N GLN A 200 11.52 -11.76 -10.04
CA GLN A 200 11.77 -10.64 -9.13
C GLN A 200 12.94 -11.00 -8.20
N ALA A 201 14.16 -10.58 -8.58
CA ALA A 201 15.38 -10.97 -7.86
C ALA A 201 15.73 -10.07 -6.68
N GLY A 202 15.18 -8.84 -6.65
CA GLY A 202 15.55 -7.80 -5.71
C GLY A 202 14.76 -7.80 -4.40
N SER A 203 15.41 -7.35 -3.32
CA SER A 203 14.77 -6.99 -2.05
C SER A 203 15.57 -5.87 -1.36
N SER A 204 14.90 -5.01 -0.60
CA SER A 204 15.58 -3.97 0.19
C SER A 204 16.39 -4.55 1.35
N MET A 205 16.03 -5.75 1.82
CA MET A 205 16.70 -6.46 2.92
C MET A 205 17.68 -7.49 2.35
N ALA A 206 18.94 -7.45 2.79
CA ALA A 206 20.01 -8.31 2.28
C ALA A 206 19.74 -9.79 2.53
N GLU A 207 19.23 -10.10 3.71
CA GLU A 207 18.83 -11.42 4.16
C GLU A 207 17.65 -12.01 3.36
N ARG A 208 16.92 -11.19 2.60
CA ARG A 208 15.83 -11.62 1.73
C ARG A 208 16.25 -11.73 0.26
N ARG A 209 17.52 -11.50 -0.06
CA ARG A 209 18.05 -11.64 -1.42
C ARG A 209 18.69 -13.01 -1.57
N TRP A 210 18.21 -13.78 -2.54
CA TRP A 210 18.89 -15.00 -2.93
C TRP A 210 20.17 -14.66 -3.73
N PRO A 211 21.28 -15.41 -3.59
CA PRO A 211 22.52 -15.10 -4.28
C PRO A 211 22.35 -14.98 -5.80
N PRO A 212 22.97 -13.98 -6.47
CA PRO A 212 22.83 -13.79 -7.91
C PRO A 212 23.21 -15.03 -8.74
N SER A 213 24.26 -15.76 -8.33
CA SER A 213 24.70 -17.00 -8.99
C SER A 213 23.61 -18.09 -8.99
N ASN A 214 22.78 -18.11 -7.95
CA ASN A 214 21.69 -19.06 -7.88
C ASN A 214 20.52 -18.67 -8.79
N PHE A 215 20.19 -17.37 -8.87
CA PHE A 215 19.20 -16.88 -9.83
C PHE A 215 19.66 -17.15 -11.26
N ALA A 216 20.92 -16.89 -11.60
CA ALA A 216 21.50 -17.16 -12.92
C ALA A 216 21.36 -18.64 -13.29
N ARG A 217 21.89 -19.55 -12.45
CA ARG A 217 21.78 -20.99 -12.68
C ARG A 217 20.34 -21.47 -12.83
N THR A 218 19.41 -20.89 -12.08
CA THR A 218 17.98 -21.26 -12.15
C THR A 218 17.33 -20.73 -13.41
N ALA A 219 17.65 -19.50 -13.81
CA ALA A 219 17.21 -18.90 -15.05
C ALA A 219 17.65 -19.73 -16.26
N ASP A 220 18.92 -20.15 -16.30
CA ASP A 220 19.47 -21.01 -17.36
C ASP A 220 18.70 -22.34 -17.44
N LEU A 221 18.54 -23.03 -16.30
CA LEU A 221 17.81 -24.30 -16.23
C LEU A 221 16.34 -24.16 -16.65
N LEU A 222 15.67 -23.06 -16.29
CA LEU A 222 14.28 -22.81 -16.67
C LEU A 222 14.16 -22.46 -18.15
N ALA A 223 15.08 -21.68 -18.70
CA ALA A 223 15.14 -21.33 -20.11
C ALA A 223 15.31 -22.59 -20.97
N GLU A 224 16.32 -23.42 -20.65
CA GLU A 224 16.61 -24.66 -21.36
C GLU A 224 15.44 -25.66 -21.28
N ARG A 225 14.92 -25.91 -20.07
CA ARG A 225 13.90 -26.93 -19.85
C ARG A 225 12.56 -26.58 -20.50
N TRP A 226 12.19 -25.31 -20.52
CA TRP A 226 10.86 -24.88 -20.93
C TRP A 226 10.83 -24.13 -22.26
N ASN A 227 11.99 -23.96 -22.90
CA ASN A 227 12.23 -23.08 -24.04
C ASN A 227 11.59 -21.69 -23.79
N ALA A 228 11.95 -21.10 -22.64
CA ALA A 228 11.32 -19.89 -22.13
C ALA A 228 12.28 -18.69 -22.16
N ARG A 229 11.72 -17.51 -22.41
CA ARG A 229 12.37 -16.21 -22.24
C ARG A 229 12.35 -15.83 -20.76
N ILE A 230 13.51 -15.52 -20.20
CA ILE A 230 13.62 -15.07 -18.82
C ILE A 230 13.58 -13.55 -18.78
N VAL A 231 12.67 -12.99 -17.98
CA VAL A 231 12.54 -11.55 -17.77
C VAL A 231 12.80 -11.23 -16.30
N PHE A 232 13.75 -10.35 -16.01
CA PHE A 232 14.02 -9.89 -14.65
C PHE A 232 13.24 -8.61 -14.35
N PHE A 233 12.59 -8.58 -13.20
CA PHE A 233 11.89 -7.41 -12.67
C PHE A 233 12.71 -6.77 -11.54
N GLY A 234 12.57 -5.45 -11.39
CA GLY A 234 13.26 -4.69 -10.37
C GLY A 234 13.07 -3.19 -10.54
N VAL A 235 13.81 -2.45 -9.72
CA VAL A 235 13.94 -0.98 -9.80
C VAL A 235 15.44 -0.63 -9.86
N PRO A 236 15.82 0.54 -10.36
CA PRO A 236 17.19 1.03 -10.27
C PRO A 236 17.69 0.98 -8.81
N SER A 237 18.95 0.58 -8.64
CA SER A 237 19.62 0.48 -7.34
C SER A 237 19.95 1.82 -6.74
#